data_AF-A0A355PNE4-F1
#
_entry.id   AF-A0A355PNE4-F1
#
_cell.length_a   1.000
_cell.length_b   1.000
_cell.length_c   1.000
_cell.angle_alpha   90.00
_cell.angle_beta   90.00
_cell.angle_gamma   90.00
#
_symmetry.space_group_name_H-M   'P 1'
#
loop_
_entity.id
_entity.type
_entity.pdbx_description
1 polymer ?
#
loop_
_entity_poly.entity_id
_entity_poly.type
_entity_poly.pdbx_seq_one_letter_code
_entity_poly.pdbx_strand_id
1 'polypeptide(L)' 'MLTIGCHLSSSRGYLAMGKDAVKINANTFQFFTRNP' A
#
# COMPACT_ATOMS: atom_id res chain seq x y z
N MET A 1 -2.72 -4.69 -18.93
CA MET A 1 -3.04 -3.84 -17.75
C MET A 1 -1.72 -3.45 -17.10
N LEU A 2 -1.48 -2.17 -16.85
CA LEU A 2 -0.24 -1.72 -16.18
C LEU A 2 -0.35 -2.00 -14.68
N THR A 3 0.71 -2.54 -14.06
CA THR A 3 0.80 -2.76 -12.61
C THR A 3 1.55 -1.60 -11.97
N ILE A 4 0.86 -0.72 -11.24
CA ILE A 4 1.39 0.54 -10.72
C ILE A 4 0.90 0.87 -9.31
N GLY A 5 1.80 1.45 -8.51
CA GLY A 5 1.55 1.92 -7.16
C GLY A 5 2.81 2.53 -6.54
N CYS A 6 2.81 2.70 -5.21
CA CYS A 6 3.91 3.32 -4.47
C CYS A 6 4.20 2.59 -3.14
N HIS A 7 5.18 3.10 -2.39
CA HIS A 7 5.45 2.64 -1.03
C HIS A 7 4.40 3.19 -0.07
N LEU A 8 3.72 2.30 0.67
CA LEU A 8 2.69 2.65 1.64
C LEU A 8 3.09 2.25 3.06
N SER A 9 2.57 2.99 4.04
CA SER A 9 2.81 2.71 5.45
C SER A 9 1.88 1.61 5.98
N SER A 10 2.45 0.62 6.65
CA SER A 10 1.71 -0.42 7.39
C SER A 10 1.41 -0.03 8.85
N SER A 11 1.77 1.18 9.28
CA SER A 11 1.65 1.66 10.68
C SER A 11 0.23 1.61 11.25
N ARG A 12 -0.79 1.77 10.40
CA ARG A 12 -2.22 1.69 10.77
C ARG A 12 -2.83 0.30 10.50
N GLY A 13 -2.00 -0.71 10.29
CA GLY A 13 -2.41 -2.08 9.95
C GLY A 13 -2.70 -2.27 8.45
N TYR A 14 -2.72 -3.53 8.02
CA TYR A 14 -2.78 -3.89 6.60
C TYR A 14 -4.08 -3.50 5.91
N LEU A 15 -5.23 -3.51 6.62
CA LEU A 15 -6.49 -3.07 6.05
C LEU A 15 -6.48 -1.58 5.69
N ALA A 16 -5.90 -0.73 6.57
CA ALA A 16 -5.77 0.69 6.29
C ALA A 16 -4.85 0.95 5.09
N MET A 17 -3.72 0.24 5.02
CA MET A 17 -2.80 0.30 3.88
C MET A 17 -3.47 -0.11 2.56
N GLY A 18 -4.26 -1.21 2.56
CA GLY A 18 -5.02 -1.63 1.38
C GLY A 18 -6.08 -0.62 0.95
N LYS A 19 -6.77 0.02 1.90
CA LYS A 19 -7.71 1.11 1.61
C LYS A 19 -7.02 2.32 1.01
N ASP A 20 -5.83 2.67 1.51
CA ASP A 20 -5.02 3.76 0.95
C ASP A 20 -4.58 3.46 -0.49
N ALA A 21 -4.23 2.21 -0.82
CA ALA A 21 -3.93 1.78 -2.19
C ALA A 21 -5.14 1.94 -3.14
N VAL A 22 -6.34 1.50 -2.72
CA VAL A 22 -7.57 1.66 -3.51
C VAL A 22 -7.91 3.14 -3.70
N LYS A 23 -7.74 3.98 -2.67
CA LYS A 23 -8.01 5.43 -2.73
C LYS A 23 -7.19 6.15 -3.80
N ILE A 24 -5.98 5.66 -4.11
CA ILE A 24 -5.10 6.23 -5.13
C ILE A 24 -5.16 5.48 -6.47
N ASN A 25 -6.12 4.57 -6.66
CA ASN A 25 -6.24 3.70 -7.84
C ASN A 25 -4.98 2.86 -8.15
N ALA A 26 -4.25 2.44 -7.12
CA ALA A 26 -3.12 1.54 -7.25
C ALA A 26 -3.59 0.08 -7.30
N ASN A 27 -2.90 -0.75 -8.09
CA ASN A 27 -3.14 -2.20 -8.17
C ASN A 27 -1.93 -3.05 -7.71
N THR A 28 -0.87 -2.39 -7.25
CA THR A 28 0.25 -2.97 -6.50
C THR A 28 0.72 -1.95 -5.47
N PHE A 29 1.50 -2.37 -4.48
CA PHE A 29 2.18 -1.47 -3.54
C PHE A 29 3.33 -2.20 -2.87
N GLN A 30 4.28 -1.44 -2.35
CA GLN A 30 5.37 -1.93 -1.51
C GLN A 30 5.17 -1.42 -0.08
N PHE A 31 5.64 -2.17 0.90
CA PHE A 31 5.64 -1.76 2.30
C PHE A 31 6.75 -2.51 3.07
N PHE A 32 7.03 -2.10 4.29
CA PHE A 32 7.88 -2.86 5.20
C PHE A 32 7.06 -3.78 6.10
N THR A 33 7.53 -5.02 6.30
CA THR A 33 6.90 -6.01 7.20
C THR A 33 7.09 -5.69 8.68
N ARG A 34 8.03 -4.79 9.01
CA ARG A 34 8.32 -4.25 10.34
C ARG A 34 8.76 -2.79 10.21
N ASN A 35 8.85 -2.06 11.31
CA ASN A 35 9.46 -0.73 11.28
C ASN A 35 10.87 -0.82 10.66
N PRO A 36 11.27 0.14 9.81
CA PRO A 36 12.66 0.24 9.37
C PRO A 36 13.64 0.21 10.53
#